data_AF-A0A7V8NTM5-F1
#
_entry.id   AF-A0A7V8NTM5-F1
#
_cell.length_a   1.000
_cell.length_b   1.000
_cell.length_c   1.000
_cell.angle_alpha   90.00
_cell.angle_beta   90.00
_cell.angle_gamma   90.00
#
_symmetry.space_group_name_H-M   'P 1'
#
loop_
_entity.id
_entity.type
_entity.pdbx_description
1 polymer ?
#
loop_
_entity_poly.entity_id
_entity_poly.type
_entity_poly.pdbx_seq_one_letter_code
_entity_poly.pdbx_strand_id
1 'polypeptide(L)'
;VQKYLHDLKAWNALPVEMQERIIGRRKLSDVELSDADKPTYAHNALTNIEENGRQLQILRDNMPFGRPGHGEFGTYFIGYSRTPRITEIMLENMFVGRPAGNYDRLLDFSRPVTGSLFFVPSGTFLDNVTANTPDAEEGAKAPSTAATSPAPLATPVAVQDTSLRIGSLKGELDE
;
A
#
# COMPACT_ATOMS: atom_id res chain seq x y z
N VAL A 1 5.80 -2.29 0.68
CA VAL A 1 6.73 -1.48 1.50
C VAL A 1 7.95 -1.08 0.66
N GLN A 2 8.47 0.12 0.90
CA GLN A 2 9.72 0.61 0.30
C GLN A 2 10.46 1.46 1.33
N LYS A 3 11.74 1.19 1.54
CA LYS A 3 12.62 2.03 2.36
C LYS A 3 13.27 3.07 1.46
N TYR A 4 13.05 4.35 1.71
CA TYR A 4 13.67 5.45 0.98
C TYR A 4 14.77 6.12 1.80
N LEU A 5 15.91 6.40 1.18
CA LEU A 5 16.98 7.25 1.73
C LEU A 5 16.99 8.59 0.98
N HIS A 6 17.16 9.66 1.73
CA HIS A 6 17.00 11.02 1.24
C HIS A 6 18.33 11.78 1.12
N ASP A 7 18.54 12.49 0.02
CA ASP A 7 19.56 13.53 -0.06
C ASP A 7 19.01 14.85 0.50
N LEU A 8 19.05 14.98 1.83
CA LEU A 8 18.59 16.18 2.51
C LEU A 8 19.44 17.41 2.22
N LYS A 9 20.71 17.25 1.80
CA LYS A 9 21.56 18.39 1.45
C LYS A 9 21.08 19.01 0.14
N ALA A 10 20.83 18.18 -0.88
CA ALA A 10 20.27 18.65 -2.14
C ALA A 10 18.84 19.19 -1.95
N TRP A 11 18.01 18.51 -1.16
CA TRP A 11 16.63 18.97 -0.88
C TRP A 11 16.61 20.35 -0.21
N ASN A 12 17.43 20.55 0.83
CA ASN A 12 17.47 21.81 1.58
C ASN A 12 18.16 22.96 0.82
N ALA A 13 18.85 22.68 -0.29
CA ALA A 13 19.37 23.72 -1.18
C ALA A 13 18.28 24.34 -2.07
N LEU A 14 17.13 23.68 -2.22
CA LEU A 14 16.00 24.23 -2.96
C LEU A 14 15.30 25.35 -2.19
N PRO A 15 14.83 26.42 -2.87
CA PRO A 15 13.84 27.34 -2.32
C PRO A 15 12.58 26.59 -1.86
N VAL A 16 11.89 27.12 -0.85
CA VAL A 16 10.67 26.50 -0.29
C VAL A 16 9.61 26.32 -1.38
N GLU A 17 9.45 27.31 -2.26
CA GLU A 17 8.47 27.29 -3.34
C GLU A 17 8.72 26.14 -4.33
N MET A 18 9.99 25.75 -4.53
CA MET A 18 10.34 24.60 -5.36
C MET A 18 10.02 23.28 -4.65
N GLN A 19 10.28 23.18 -3.34
CA GLN A 19 9.89 22.02 -2.55
C GLN A 19 8.36 21.84 -2.56
N GLU A 20 7.61 22.93 -2.40
CA GLU A 20 6.14 22.93 -2.46
C GLU A 20 5.62 22.48 -3.83
N ARG A 21 6.28 22.90 -4.92
CA ARG A 21 5.95 22.46 -6.29
C ARG A 21 6.24 20.99 -6.53
N ILE A 22 7.31 20.45 -5.95
CA ILE A 22 7.66 19.03 -6.04
C ILE A 22 6.65 18.17 -5.26
N ILE A 23 6.22 18.60 -4.08
CA ILE A 23 5.24 17.87 -3.26
C ILE A 23 3.80 18.08 -3.74
N GLY A 24 3.50 19.30 -4.20
CA GLY A 24 2.18 19.79 -4.59
C GLY A 24 1.33 20.37 -3.44
N ARG A 25 1.96 20.69 -2.31
CA ARG A 25 1.32 21.28 -1.11
C ARG A 25 2.23 22.34 -0.48
N ARG A 26 1.63 23.30 0.22
CA ARG A 26 2.33 24.32 0.99
C ARG A 26 3.05 23.67 2.17
N LYS A 27 4.32 24.04 2.40
CA LYS A 27 5.21 23.34 3.33
C LYS A 27 4.79 23.49 4.79
N LEU A 28 4.34 24.69 5.18
CA LEU A 28 3.98 25.00 6.56
C LEU A 28 2.50 24.74 6.86
N SER A 29 1.60 25.20 5.98
CA SER A 29 0.16 25.08 6.21
C SER A 29 -0.45 23.76 5.76
N ASP A 30 0.33 22.94 5.05
CA ASP A 30 -0.12 21.71 4.38
C ASP A 30 -1.30 21.93 3.41
N VAL A 31 -1.58 23.17 2.99
CA VAL A 31 -2.67 23.42 2.04
C VAL A 31 -2.28 22.95 0.65
N GLU A 32 -3.18 22.24 -0.03
CA GLU A 32 -2.96 21.80 -1.41
C GLU A 32 -2.78 22.99 -2.35
N LEU A 33 -1.84 22.88 -3.30
CA LEU A 33 -1.70 23.90 -4.34
C LEU A 33 -2.94 23.90 -5.26
N SER A 34 -3.28 25.08 -5.78
CA SER A 34 -4.31 25.21 -6.80
C SER A 34 -3.92 24.43 -8.07
N ASP A 35 -4.89 23.98 -8.86
CA ASP A 35 -4.58 23.25 -10.10
C ASP A 35 -3.83 24.10 -11.13
N ALA A 36 -3.97 25.44 -11.07
CA ALA A 36 -3.22 26.36 -11.92
C ALA A 36 -1.72 26.45 -11.52
N ASP A 37 -1.42 26.27 -10.23
CA ASP A 37 -0.05 26.39 -9.69
C ASP A 37 0.66 25.05 -9.57
N LYS A 38 -0.08 23.94 -9.53
CA LYS A 38 0.41 22.58 -9.26
C LYS A 38 1.03 21.97 -10.52
N PRO A 39 2.35 21.73 -10.55
CA PRO A 39 2.97 21.09 -11.71
C PRO A 39 2.48 19.66 -11.89
N THR A 40 2.44 19.19 -13.14
CA THR A 40 2.03 17.81 -13.47
C THR A 40 3.01 16.75 -12.99
N TYR A 41 4.24 17.12 -12.60
CA TYR A 41 5.24 16.22 -12.00
C TYR A 41 5.17 16.18 -10.47
N ALA A 42 4.28 16.96 -9.84
CA ALA A 42 4.19 16.98 -8.39
C ALA A 42 3.80 15.60 -7.86
N HIS A 43 4.38 15.22 -6.72
CA HIS A 43 4.11 13.93 -6.07
C HIS A 43 2.62 13.67 -5.95
N ASN A 44 1.85 14.61 -5.38
CA ASN A 44 0.41 14.44 -5.22
C ASN A 44 -0.36 14.35 -6.55
N ALA A 45 0.09 15.02 -7.61
CA ALA A 45 -0.55 14.99 -8.92
C ALA A 45 -0.38 13.62 -9.60
N LEU A 46 0.78 12.97 -9.41
CA LEU A 46 1.06 11.65 -9.95
C LEU A 46 0.45 10.52 -9.12
N THR A 47 0.22 10.75 -7.82
CA THR A 47 -0.40 9.77 -6.92
C THR A 47 -1.91 9.95 -6.74
N ASN A 48 -2.51 11.07 -7.17
CA ASN A 48 -3.97 11.19 -7.25
C ASN A 48 -4.48 10.58 -8.54
N ILE A 49 -5.11 9.40 -8.42
CA ILE A 49 -5.64 8.66 -9.55
C ILE A 49 -7.17 8.66 -9.46
N GLU A 50 -7.82 9.02 -10.56
CA GLU A 50 -9.25 8.88 -10.73
C GLU A 50 -9.53 7.85 -11.84
N GLU A 51 -10.46 6.93 -11.56
CA GLU A 51 -10.94 5.92 -12.51
C GLU A 51 -12.47 5.85 -12.37
N ASN A 52 -13.19 5.93 -13.50
CA ASN A 52 -14.67 5.92 -13.53
C ASN A 52 -15.33 6.96 -12.61
N GLY A 53 -14.73 8.15 -12.49
CA GLY A 53 -15.24 9.24 -11.64
C GLY A 53 -15.07 9.01 -10.13
N ARG A 54 -14.27 8.00 -9.73
CA ARG A 54 -13.92 7.74 -8.32
C ARG A 54 -12.42 7.82 -8.13
N GLN A 55 -12.01 8.41 -7.02
CA GLN A 55 -10.59 8.45 -6.64
C GLN A 55 -10.16 7.10 -6.06
N LEU A 56 -9.10 6.54 -6.62
CA LEU A 56 -8.47 5.32 -6.13
C LEU A 56 -7.54 5.66 -4.97
N GLN A 57 -7.83 5.13 -3.78
CA GLN A 57 -7.11 5.46 -2.55
C GLN A 57 -6.34 4.28 -1.99
N ILE A 58 -5.24 4.60 -1.31
CA ILE A 58 -4.47 3.70 -0.46
C ILE A 58 -4.41 4.28 0.95
N LEU A 59 -4.27 3.43 1.96
CA LEU A 59 -3.94 3.86 3.32
C LEU A 59 -2.42 3.82 3.48
N ARG A 60 -1.82 4.95 3.86
CA ARG A 60 -0.37 5.06 4.08
C ARG A 60 -0.07 5.30 5.55
N ASP A 61 1.04 4.75 5.99
CA ASP A 61 1.57 4.97 7.34
C ASP A 61 3.08 5.22 7.28
N ASN A 62 3.46 6.29 6.56
CA ASN A 62 4.86 6.63 6.32
C ASN A 62 5.53 7.08 7.60
N MET A 63 6.64 6.42 7.96
CA MET A 63 7.40 6.74 9.17
C MET A 63 8.81 7.25 8.84
N PRO A 64 9.29 8.34 9.48
CA PRO A 64 10.68 8.75 9.34
C PRO A 64 11.61 7.78 10.06
N PHE A 65 12.80 7.58 9.52
CA PHE A 65 13.89 6.87 10.20
C PHE A 65 15.23 7.54 9.87
N GLY A 66 16.27 7.26 10.65
CA GLY A 66 17.60 7.76 10.33
C GLY A 66 18.69 7.30 11.27
N ARG A 67 19.93 7.50 10.84
CA ARG A 67 21.17 7.32 11.61
C ARG A 67 22.03 8.58 11.39
N PRO A 68 21.86 9.64 12.21
CA PRO A 68 22.53 10.92 11.97
C PRO A 68 24.06 10.82 11.86
N GLY A 69 24.70 9.97 12.67
CA GLY A 69 26.15 9.75 12.61
C GLY A 69 26.65 9.09 11.32
N HIS A 70 25.75 8.54 10.50
CA HIS A 70 26.04 7.95 9.19
C HIS A 70 25.47 8.79 8.03
N GLY A 71 24.87 9.95 8.30
CA GLY A 71 24.22 10.77 7.29
C GLY A 71 22.97 10.13 6.67
N GLU A 72 22.39 9.10 7.31
CA GLU A 72 21.18 8.44 6.80
C GLU A 72 19.93 9.13 7.34
N PHE A 73 19.11 9.65 6.44
CA PHE A 73 17.78 10.17 6.74
C PHE A 73 16.82 9.56 5.71
N GLY A 74 15.67 9.09 6.14
CA GLY A 74 14.81 8.33 5.26
C GLY A 74 13.36 8.27 5.68
N THR A 75 12.54 7.78 4.77
CA THR A 75 11.13 7.48 4.98
C THR A 75 10.91 6.01 4.71
N TYR A 76 10.28 5.31 5.64
CA TYR A 76 9.77 3.97 5.40
C TYR A 76 8.34 4.09 4.88
N PHE A 77 8.16 3.83 3.60
CA PHE A 77 6.85 3.82 2.95
C PHE A 77 6.17 2.46 3.18
N ILE A 78 4.94 2.51 3.67
CA ILE A 78 4.01 1.40 3.66
C ILE A 78 2.66 1.90 3.14
N GLY A 79 2.09 1.14 2.21
CA GLY A 79 0.79 1.39 1.61
C GLY A 79 -0.04 0.11 1.70
N TYR A 80 -1.27 0.26 2.19
CA TYR A 80 -2.29 -0.78 2.22
C TYR A 80 -3.36 -0.43 1.19
N SER A 81 -3.75 -1.41 0.38
CA SER A 81 -4.78 -1.27 -0.63
C SER A 81 -5.58 -2.56 -0.75
N ARG A 82 -6.85 -2.44 -1.18
CA ARG A 82 -7.69 -3.63 -1.43
C ARG A 82 -7.14 -4.49 -2.56
N THR A 83 -6.57 -3.85 -3.57
CA THR A 83 -5.89 -4.50 -4.71
C THR A 83 -4.51 -3.85 -4.91
N PRO A 84 -3.46 -4.61 -5.23
CA PRO A 84 -2.13 -4.06 -5.47
C PRO A 84 -2.08 -3.10 -6.67
N ARG A 85 -2.99 -3.28 -7.64
CA ARG A 85 -3.10 -2.46 -8.86
C ARG A 85 -3.07 -0.96 -8.57
N ILE A 86 -3.77 -0.50 -7.54
CA ILE A 86 -3.81 0.94 -7.20
C ILE A 86 -2.41 1.46 -6.85
N THR A 87 -1.69 0.74 -6.00
CA THR A 87 -0.33 1.09 -5.59
C THR A 87 0.63 0.99 -6.77
N GLU A 88 0.48 0.00 -7.64
CA GLU A 88 1.30 -0.19 -8.83
C GLU A 88 1.13 0.96 -9.83
N ILE A 89 -0.09 1.44 -10.07
CA ILE A 89 -0.32 2.61 -10.95
C ILE A 89 0.32 3.87 -10.34
N MET A 90 0.21 4.08 -9.02
CA MET A 90 0.89 5.20 -8.36
C MET A 90 2.41 5.11 -8.55
N LEU A 91 2.99 3.92 -8.37
CA LEU A 91 4.42 3.70 -8.57
C LEU A 91 4.83 3.87 -10.05
N GLU A 92 4.05 3.39 -11.00
CA GLU A 92 4.33 3.58 -12.43
C GLU A 92 4.33 5.08 -12.79
N ASN A 93 3.32 5.82 -12.35
CA ASN A 93 3.28 7.27 -12.53
C ASN A 93 4.48 7.97 -11.87
N MET A 94 4.91 7.51 -10.69
CA MET A 94 6.05 8.11 -10.00
C MET A 94 7.39 7.82 -10.69
N PHE A 95 7.65 6.57 -11.08
CA PHE A 95 8.96 6.14 -11.57
C PHE A 95 9.13 6.28 -13.09
N VAL A 96 8.08 6.02 -13.87
CA VAL A 96 8.09 6.15 -15.34
C VAL A 96 7.62 7.53 -15.77
N GLY A 97 6.65 8.09 -15.05
CA GLY A 97 6.04 9.37 -15.37
C GLY A 97 4.73 9.26 -16.14
N ARG A 98 3.90 10.29 -16.02
CA ARG A 98 2.64 10.42 -16.77
C ARG A 98 2.54 11.82 -17.39
N PRO A 99 2.66 11.96 -18.73
CA PRO A 99 3.11 10.95 -19.69
C PRO A 99 4.56 10.49 -19.40
N ALA A 100 5.01 9.41 -20.02
CA ALA A 100 6.35 8.86 -19.80
C ALA A 100 7.44 9.96 -19.90
N GLY A 101 8.33 10.00 -18.91
CA GLY A 101 9.35 11.04 -18.73
C GLY A 101 8.92 12.17 -17.79
N ASN A 102 7.63 12.38 -17.54
CA ASN A 102 7.12 13.31 -16.53
C ASN A 102 6.99 12.60 -15.16
N TYR A 103 8.12 12.12 -14.65
CA TYR A 103 8.22 11.36 -13.40
C TYR A 103 8.11 12.25 -12.16
N ASP A 104 7.94 11.62 -11.00
CA ASP A 104 7.85 12.30 -9.71
C ASP A 104 9.19 12.87 -9.27
N ARG A 105 9.27 14.20 -9.21
CA ARG A 105 10.49 14.94 -8.84
C ARG A 105 10.93 14.71 -7.41
N LEU A 106 10.09 14.16 -6.54
CA LEU A 106 10.50 13.75 -5.20
C LEU A 106 11.59 12.66 -5.26
N LEU A 107 11.59 11.82 -6.31
CA LEU A 107 12.57 10.75 -6.51
C LEU A 107 13.98 11.29 -6.83
N ASP A 108 14.12 12.55 -7.26
CA ASP A 108 15.43 13.20 -7.39
C ASP A 108 16.16 13.34 -6.04
N PHE A 109 15.39 13.28 -4.94
CA PHE A 109 15.89 13.42 -3.57
C PHE A 109 15.67 12.18 -2.72
N SER A 110 14.87 11.21 -3.20
CA SER A 110 14.42 10.05 -2.43
C SER A 110 14.71 8.76 -3.19
N ARG A 111 15.71 8.00 -2.74
CA ARG A 111 16.13 6.76 -3.39
C ARG A 111 15.56 5.53 -2.67
N PRO A 112 14.77 4.67 -3.35
CA PRO A 112 14.34 3.41 -2.76
C PRO A 112 15.52 2.44 -2.65
N VAL A 113 15.70 1.81 -1.49
CA VAL A 113 16.68 0.75 -1.25
C VAL A 113 16.05 -0.63 -1.06
N THR A 114 14.74 -0.68 -0.92
CA THR A 114 13.96 -1.93 -0.88
C THR A 114 12.65 -1.76 -1.65
N GLY A 115 12.06 -2.89 -2.06
CA GLY A 115 10.71 -2.96 -2.60
C GLY A 115 10.16 -4.35 -2.35
N SER A 116 9.02 -4.44 -1.67
CA SER A 116 8.38 -5.72 -1.35
C SER A 116 6.87 -5.56 -1.26
N LEU A 117 6.15 -6.57 -1.75
CA LEU A 117 4.70 -6.66 -1.72
C LEU A 117 4.32 -7.85 -0.84
N PHE A 118 3.37 -7.63 0.07
CA PHE A 118 2.89 -8.65 1.00
C PHE A 118 1.37 -8.71 0.93
N PHE A 119 0.82 -9.92 1.08
CA PHE A 119 -0.59 -10.10 1.41
C PHE A 119 -0.75 -10.06 2.93
N VAL A 120 -1.71 -9.25 3.41
CA VAL A 120 -2.06 -9.18 4.83
C VAL A 120 -3.38 -9.93 5.01
N PRO A 121 -3.33 -11.21 5.43
CA PRO A 121 -4.55 -12.00 5.64
C PRO A 121 -5.38 -11.48 6.80
N SER A 122 -6.64 -11.90 6.87
CA SER A 122 -7.49 -11.64 8.04
C SER A 122 -6.94 -12.36 9.28
N GLY A 123 -7.26 -11.84 10.47
CA GLY A 123 -6.93 -12.51 11.74
C GLY A 123 -7.45 -13.94 11.78
N THR A 124 -8.70 -14.16 11.36
CA THR A 124 -9.31 -15.49 11.26
C THR A 124 -8.53 -16.43 10.34
N PHE A 125 -7.99 -15.95 9.21
CA PHE A 125 -7.15 -16.79 8.36
C PHE A 125 -5.89 -17.23 9.13
N LEU A 126 -5.21 -16.29 9.80
CA LEU A 126 -3.99 -16.57 10.57
C LEU A 126 -4.26 -17.54 11.73
N ASP A 127 -5.38 -17.38 12.44
CA ASP A 127 -5.79 -18.27 13.55
C ASP A 127 -6.04 -19.71 13.09
N ASN A 128 -6.41 -19.89 11.82
CA ASN A 128 -6.69 -21.20 11.22
C ASN A 128 -5.49 -21.81 10.47
N VAL A 129 -4.33 -21.14 10.44
CA VAL A 129 -3.12 -21.73 9.87
C VAL A 129 -2.63 -22.84 10.80
N THR A 130 -2.83 -24.10 10.39
CA THR A 130 -2.22 -25.24 11.06
C THR A 130 -0.81 -25.45 10.53
N ALA A 131 0.11 -25.92 11.39
CA ALA A 131 1.39 -26.40 10.89
C ALA A 131 1.12 -27.59 9.97
N ASN A 132 1.51 -27.48 8.69
CA ASN A 132 1.54 -28.62 7.79
C ASN A 132 2.42 -29.69 8.42
N THR A 133 1.79 -30.66 9.08
CA THR A 133 2.39 -31.98 9.20
C THR A 133 2.34 -32.51 7.77
N PRO A 134 3.47 -32.77 7.09
CA PRO A 134 3.42 -33.33 5.76
C PRO A 134 2.53 -34.56 5.83
N ASP A 135 1.49 -34.60 5.00
CA ASP A 135 0.51 -35.67 4.97
C ASP A 135 1.25 -37.00 5.03
N ALA A 136 1.18 -37.65 6.19
CA ALA A 136 1.58 -39.03 6.32
C ALA A 136 0.64 -39.78 5.39
N GLU A 137 1.21 -40.23 4.27
CA GLU A 137 0.66 -41.14 3.27
C GLU A 137 -0.73 -41.67 3.63
N GLU A 138 -1.72 -41.30 2.83
CA GLU A 138 -3.04 -41.93 2.84
C GLU A 138 -2.89 -43.40 2.39
N GLY A 139 -2.39 -44.21 3.32
CA GLY A 139 -2.25 -45.64 3.22
C GLY A 139 -3.62 -46.26 3.27
N ALA A 140 -4.04 -46.78 2.12
CA ALA A 140 -5.20 -47.63 1.89
C ALA A 140 -5.70 -48.38 3.14
N LYS A 141 -6.93 -48.08 3.57
CA LYS A 141 -7.76 -49.04 4.29
C LYS A 141 -9.21 -49.01 3.80
N ALA A 142 -9.60 -50.13 3.22
CA ALA A 142 -10.94 -50.47 2.75
C ALA A 142 -11.99 -50.42 3.88
N PRO A 143 -13.30 -50.37 3.55
CA PRO A 143 -14.33 -49.85 4.44
C PRO A 143 -14.78 -50.87 5.49
N SER A 144 -14.98 -50.39 6.72
CA SER A 144 -15.74 -51.11 7.75
C SER A 144 -16.95 -50.28 8.15
N THR A 145 -18.13 -50.85 7.91
CA THR A 145 -19.45 -50.38 8.29
C THR A 145 -19.61 -50.32 9.81
N ALA A 146 -20.16 -49.21 10.36
CA ALA A 146 -21.37 -49.21 11.19
C ALA A 146 -21.61 -47.85 11.91
N ALA A 147 -22.90 -47.50 11.95
CA ALA A 147 -23.61 -46.66 12.92
C ALA A 147 -23.51 -45.12 12.85
N THR A 148 -24.57 -44.55 12.27
CA THR A 148 -24.99 -43.16 12.27
C THR A 148 -25.49 -42.70 13.65
N SER A 149 -25.06 -41.53 14.11
CA SER A 149 -25.82 -40.64 15.01
C SER A 149 -25.37 -39.19 14.81
N PRO A 150 -26.29 -38.20 14.92
CA PRO A 150 -26.15 -36.92 14.23
C PRO A 150 -25.25 -35.93 14.97
N ALA A 151 -24.46 -35.18 14.19
CA ALA A 151 -23.69 -34.03 14.64
C ALA A 151 -24.61 -32.86 15.04
N PRO A 152 -24.23 -32.01 16.01
CA PRO A 152 -24.96 -30.78 16.28
C PRO A 152 -24.77 -29.80 15.10
N LEU A 153 -25.84 -29.10 14.75
CA LEU A 153 -25.83 -28.04 13.74
C LEU A 153 -24.85 -26.94 14.16
N ALA A 154 -23.78 -26.76 13.39
CA ALA A 154 -22.95 -25.57 13.48
C ALA A 154 -23.77 -24.36 13.03
N THR A 155 -23.95 -23.40 13.95
CA THR A 155 -24.50 -22.07 13.64
C THR A 155 -23.64 -21.37 12.58
N PRO A 156 -24.25 -20.69 11.58
CA PRO A 156 -23.49 -19.93 10.62
C PRO A 156 -22.77 -18.78 11.33
N VAL A 157 -21.44 -18.76 11.25
CA VAL A 157 -20.62 -17.63 11.67
C VAL A 157 -20.99 -16.46 10.75
N ALA A 158 -21.55 -15.40 11.34
CA ALA A 158 -21.86 -14.18 10.62
C ALA A 158 -20.61 -13.69 9.89
N VAL A 159 -20.72 -13.47 8.59
CA VAL A 159 -19.66 -12.86 7.77
C VAL A 159 -19.40 -11.47 8.35
N GLN A 160 -18.35 -11.35 9.16
CA GLN A 160 -17.93 -10.06 9.66
C GLN A 160 -17.32 -9.29 8.48
N ASP A 161 -17.87 -8.11 8.23
CA ASP A 161 -17.37 -7.18 7.23
C ASP A 161 -15.91 -6.81 7.55
N THR A 162 -14.98 -7.41 6.81
CA THR A 162 -13.53 -7.18 6.94
C THR A 162 -13.07 -5.95 6.17
N SER A 163 -13.98 -5.14 5.62
CA SER A 163 -13.60 -3.92 4.93
C SER A 163 -13.08 -2.87 5.92
N LEU A 164 -12.09 -2.09 5.49
CA LEU A 164 -11.57 -0.98 6.30
C LEU A 164 -12.54 0.19 6.38
N ARG A 165 -13.69 0.12 5.68
CA ARG A 165 -14.77 1.11 5.66
C ARG A 165 -14.34 2.56 5.34
N ILE A 166 -13.20 2.75 4.69
CA ILE A 166 -12.66 4.07 4.31
C ILE A 166 -12.69 4.22 2.78
N GLY A 167 -13.41 5.23 2.28
CA GLY A 167 -13.40 5.60 0.86
C GLY A 167 -13.66 4.42 -0.09
N SER A 168 -12.78 4.27 -1.09
CA SER A 168 -12.80 3.18 -2.08
C SER A 168 -12.49 1.79 -1.50
N LEU A 169 -12.14 1.68 -0.21
CA LEU A 169 -11.85 0.42 0.47
C LEU A 169 -13.10 -0.23 1.09
N LYS A 170 -14.29 0.26 0.73
CA LYS A 170 -15.59 -0.16 1.30
C LYS A 170 -16.19 -1.45 0.74
N GLY A 171 -15.55 -2.12 -0.21
CA GLY A 171 -16.06 -3.41 -0.69
C GLY A 171 -17.29 -3.25 -1.59
N GLU A 172 -17.13 -3.18 -2.90
CA GLU A 172 -18.17 -3.74 -3.79
C GLU A 172 -17.89 -5.25 -3.94
N LEU A 173 -18.95 -6.05 -3.82
CA LEU A 173 -18.94 -7.52 -3.77
C LEU A 173 -18.56 -8.17 -5.11
N ASP A 174 -18.53 -7.41 -6.19
CA ASP A 174 -18.34 -7.91 -7.56
C ASP A 174 -17.11 -7.26 -8.20
N GLU A 175 -15.93 -7.83 -7.94
CA GLU A 175 -14.77 -7.88 -8.85
C GLU A 175 -13.98 -9.17 -8.57
#